data_AF-A0A081TYG2-F1
#
_entry.id   AF-A0A081TYG2-F1
#
_cell.length_a   1.000
_cell.length_b   1.000
_cell.length_c   1.000
_cell.angle_alpha   90.00
_cell.angle_beta   90.00
_cell.angle_gamma   90.00
#
_symmetry.space_group_name_H-M   'P 1'
#
loop_
_entity.id
_entity.type
_entity.pdbx_description
1 polymer ?
#
loop_
_entity_poly.entity_id
_entity_poly.type
_entity_poly.pdbx_seq_one_letter_code
_entity_poly.pdbx_strand_id
1 'polypeptide(L)'
;MKKLESSLKNMLLVLTGVTAISVALLAYVNELTKGPIAEANAKTLNEALKEVLPEFTNNPVAECDTMFSEKDGKKIVDFIIYPAKNGDQWVGTAVEAKSMGFGGELKVLVGFDAEGKIYNYSLLSHAETPGLGSKAADWFKEGNKGSIKGMNPGEQPLTVSKDGGQVDAITASTITSRAFLNAVNAAYGAYKGNGDTNGTTGASQKAAPVQESETAIVDSVVIK
;
A
#
# COMPACT_ATOMS: atom_id res chain seq x y z
N MET A 1 15.61 -56.53 -5.72
CA MET A 1 16.06 -55.34 -4.95
C MET A 1 15.78 -55.59 -3.47
N LYS A 2 16.78 -55.52 -2.59
CA LYS A 2 16.57 -55.64 -1.14
C LYS A 2 15.69 -54.45 -0.68
N LYS A 3 14.58 -54.73 0.00
CA LYS A 3 13.76 -53.70 0.66
C LYS A 3 14.66 -53.03 1.71
N LEU A 4 14.93 -51.74 1.57
CA LEU A 4 15.53 -50.96 2.64
C LEU A 4 14.51 -50.92 3.77
N GLU A 5 14.86 -51.44 4.95
CA GLU A 5 13.97 -51.34 6.10
C GLU A 5 13.75 -49.87 6.46
N SER A 6 12.48 -49.51 6.64
CA SER A 6 12.08 -48.17 7.07
C SER A 6 12.53 -47.96 8.51
N SER A 7 13.74 -47.44 8.67
CA SER A 7 14.29 -46.99 9.95
C SER A 7 14.22 -45.47 10.00
N LEU A 8 14.03 -44.89 11.19
CA LEU A 8 14.06 -43.45 11.42
C LEU A 8 15.30 -42.79 10.78
N LYS A 9 16.46 -43.46 10.83
CA LYS A 9 17.70 -43.00 10.19
C LYS A 9 17.61 -42.94 8.67
N ASN A 10 17.04 -43.95 8.03
CA ASN A 10 16.88 -44.01 6.57
C ASN A 10 15.86 -42.97 6.09
N MET A 11 14.75 -42.80 6.83
CA MET A 11 13.77 -41.76 6.56
C MET A 11 14.38 -40.35 6.69
N LEU A 12 15.14 -40.09 7.75
CA LEU A 12 15.81 -38.80 7.97
C LEU A 12 16.80 -38.46 6.86
N LEU A 13 17.61 -39.44 6.44
CA LEU A 13 18.60 -39.25 5.36
C LEU A 13 17.92 -38.95 4.02
N VAL A 14 16.87 -39.71 3.68
CA VAL A 14 16.13 -39.50 2.42
C VAL A 14 15.43 -38.13 2.44
N LEU A 15 14.75 -37.78 3.53
CA LEU A 15 14.07 -36.48 3.64
C LEU A 15 15.07 -35.32 3.53
N THR A 16 16.19 -35.40 4.25
CA THR A 16 17.24 -34.36 4.21
C THR A 16 17.84 -34.24 2.81
N GLY A 17 18.08 -35.35 2.12
CA GLY A 17 18.58 -35.34 0.74
C GLY A 17 17.60 -34.67 -0.22
N VAL A 18 16.31 -35.03 -0.15
CA VAL A 18 15.28 -34.45 -1.01
C VAL A 18 15.08 -32.96 -0.70
N THR A 19 15.07 -32.55 0.57
CA THR A 19 14.93 -31.14 0.95
C THR A 19 16.15 -30.33 0.51
N ALA A 20 17.37 -30.85 0.70
CA ALA A 20 18.59 -30.19 0.26
C ALA A 20 18.60 -29.95 -1.26
N ILE A 21 18.21 -30.97 -2.05
CA ILE A 21 18.11 -30.85 -3.51
C ILE A 21 17.03 -29.83 -3.89
N SER A 22 15.86 -29.88 -3.25
CA SER A 22 14.75 -28.95 -3.52
C SER A 22 15.14 -27.50 -3.22
N VAL A 23 15.80 -27.25 -2.09
CA VAL A 23 16.28 -25.90 -1.71
C VAL A 23 17.36 -25.43 -2.67
N ALA A 24 18.31 -26.30 -3.07
CA ALA A 24 19.35 -25.95 -4.04
C ALA A 24 18.77 -25.55 -5.40
N LEU A 25 17.78 -26.31 -5.90
CA LEU A 25 17.08 -25.99 -7.15
C LEU A 25 16.32 -24.67 -7.05
N LEU A 26 15.57 -24.44 -5.96
CA LEU A 26 14.86 -23.18 -5.73
C LEU A 26 15.83 -22.00 -5.63
N ALA A 27 16.96 -22.15 -4.94
CA ALA A 27 17.97 -21.12 -4.81
C ALA A 27 18.59 -20.78 -6.18
N TYR A 28 18.89 -21.79 -7.00
CA TYR A 28 19.44 -21.59 -8.35
C TYR A 28 18.44 -20.86 -9.27
N VAL A 29 17.17 -21.29 -9.28
CA VAL A 29 16.13 -20.63 -10.07
C VAL A 29 15.94 -19.19 -9.60
N ASN A 30 15.90 -18.94 -8.29
CA ASN A 30 15.79 -17.60 -7.72
C ASN A 30 16.97 -16.72 -8.15
N GLU A 31 18.20 -17.24 -8.14
CA GLU A 31 19.38 -16.47 -8.57
C GLU A 31 19.31 -16.08 -10.04
N LEU A 32 18.88 -17.00 -10.91
CA LEU A 32 18.71 -16.74 -12.34
C LEU A 32 17.59 -15.73 -12.64
N THR A 33 16.50 -15.74 -11.86
CA THR A 33 15.35 -14.85 -12.13
C THR A 33 15.47 -13.47 -11.50
N LYS A 34 16.35 -13.28 -10.51
CA LYS A 34 16.58 -11.98 -9.85
C LYS A 34 16.84 -10.83 -10.83
N GLY A 35 17.75 -11.03 -11.79
CA GLY A 35 18.10 -10.00 -12.77
C GLY A 35 16.90 -9.56 -13.63
N PRO A 36 16.26 -10.50 -14.36
CA PRO A 36 15.07 -10.20 -15.16
C PRO A 36 13.91 -9.59 -14.36
N ILE A 37 13.68 -10.04 -13.12
CA ILE A 37 12.64 -9.47 -12.24
C ILE A 37 12.97 -8.01 -11.88
N ALA A 38 14.23 -7.72 -11.55
CA ALA A 38 14.67 -6.36 -11.24
C ALA A 38 14.50 -5.42 -12.44
N GLU A 39 14.85 -5.88 -13.64
CA GLU A 39 14.68 -5.10 -14.87
C GLU A 39 13.19 -4.87 -15.20
N ALA A 40 12.35 -5.90 -15.07
CA ALA A 40 10.90 -5.78 -15.26
C ALA A 40 10.30 -4.78 -14.27
N ASN A 41 10.66 -4.87 -12.98
CA ASN A 41 10.19 -3.93 -11.96
C ASN A 41 10.66 -2.50 -12.23
N ALA A 42 11.91 -2.31 -12.65
CA ALA A 42 12.42 -0.99 -13.02
C ALA A 42 11.69 -0.41 -14.23
N LYS A 43 11.36 -1.24 -15.23
CA LYS A 43 10.56 -0.82 -16.38
C LYS A 43 9.15 -0.41 -15.97
N THR A 44 8.46 -1.24 -15.19
CA THR A 44 7.13 -0.93 -14.66
C THR A 44 7.13 0.34 -13.83
N LEU A 45 8.14 0.56 -12.98
CA LEU A 45 8.29 1.79 -12.21
C LEU A 45 8.47 3.01 -13.13
N ASN A 46 9.33 2.93 -14.15
CA ASN A 46 9.53 4.03 -15.09
C ASN A 46 8.28 4.35 -15.92
N GLU A 47 7.51 3.33 -16.32
CA GLU A 47 6.23 3.51 -16.99
C GLU A 47 5.20 4.15 -16.06
N ALA A 48 5.13 3.68 -14.80
CA ALA A 48 4.27 4.28 -13.78
C ALA A 48 4.65 5.74 -13.51
N LEU A 49 5.93 6.09 -13.40
CA LEU A 49 6.38 7.47 -13.22
C LEU A 49 5.92 8.38 -14.36
N LYS A 50 6.00 7.92 -15.61
CA LYS A 50 5.48 8.68 -16.77
C LYS A 50 3.97 8.85 -16.75
N GLU A 51 3.23 7.89 -16.19
CA GLU A 51 1.78 7.96 -16.04
C GLU A 51 1.37 8.89 -14.89
N VAL A 52 2.14 8.89 -13.80
CA VAL A 52 1.77 9.58 -12.55
C VAL A 52 2.29 11.02 -12.45
N LEU A 53 3.26 11.42 -13.27
CA LEU A 53 3.86 12.74 -13.23
C LEU A 53 3.48 13.58 -14.47
N PRO A 54 3.43 14.91 -14.33
CA PRO A 54 3.47 15.82 -15.47
C PRO A 54 4.73 15.61 -16.32
N GLU A 55 4.75 16.14 -17.54
CA GLU A 55 5.91 16.01 -18.43
C GLU A 55 7.23 16.47 -17.77
N PHE A 56 8.21 15.57 -17.73
CA PHE A 56 9.51 15.78 -17.09
C PHE A 56 10.65 15.33 -18.03
N THR A 57 11.83 15.91 -17.83
CA THR A 57 13.04 15.64 -18.64
C THR A 57 14.16 15.01 -17.83
N ASN A 58 14.08 15.04 -16.50
CA ASN A 58 15.09 14.46 -15.61
C ASN A 58 14.93 12.93 -15.47
N ASN A 59 15.75 12.31 -14.63
CA ASN A 59 15.62 10.91 -14.25
C ASN A 59 15.17 10.81 -12.77
N PRO A 60 13.86 10.74 -12.50
CA PRO A 60 13.34 10.72 -11.12
C PRO A 60 13.85 9.54 -10.29
N VAL A 61 14.16 8.40 -10.92
CA VAL A 61 14.70 7.21 -10.24
C VAL A 61 16.14 7.45 -9.78
N ALA A 62 16.95 8.17 -10.56
CA ALA A 62 18.33 8.47 -10.18
C ALA A 62 18.42 9.59 -9.11
N GLU A 63 17.42 10.47 -9.07
CA GLU A 63 17.32 11.57 -8.10
C GLU A 63 16.39 11.23 -6.93
N CYS A 64 16.04 9.95 -6.74
CA CYS A 64 15.10 9.58 -5.70
C CYS A 64 15.69 9.72 -4.29
N ASP A 65 14.82 9.98 -3.32
CA ASP A 65 15.15 9.97 -1.91
C ASP A 65 14.33 8.91 -1.18
N THR A 66 14.87 8.34 -0.11
CA THR A 66 14.22 7.27 0.65
C THR A 66 14.08 7.69 2.11
N MET A 67 12.84 7.70 2.59
CA MET A 67 12.53 7.93 3.99
C MET A 67 12.47 6.59 4.73
N PHE A 68 13.12 6.58 5.90
CA PHE A 68 13.20 5.39 6.73
C PHE A 68 12.64 5.65 8.13
N SER A 69 11.94 4.66 8.66
CA SER A 69 11.65 4.54 10.08
C SER A 69 12.47 3.43 10.70
N GLU A 70 12.65 3.50 12.01
CA GLU A 70 13.20 2.41 12.79
C GLU A 70 12.08 1.72 13.56
N LYS A 71 11.91 0.43 13.31
CA LYS A 71 10.96 -0.42 14.04
C LYS A 71 11.65 -1.70 14.45
N ASP A 72 11.61 -2.01 15.74
CA ASP A 72 12.24 -3.20 16.32
C ASP A 72 13.75 -3.33 15.95
N GLY A 73 14.47 -2.20 15.92
CA GLY A 73 15.89 -2.13 15.56
C GLY A 73 16.19 -2.41 14.08
N LYS A 74 15.17 -2.43 13.22
CA LYS A 74 15.32 -2.58 11.76
C LYS A 74 14.89 -1.30 11.06
N LYS A 75 15.69 -0.88 10.07
CA LYS A 75 15.34 0.19 9.15
C LYS A 75 14.26 -0.31 8.18
N ILE A 76 13.12 0.35 8.17
CA ILE A 76 12.02 0.08 7.25
C ILE A 76 11.93 1.24 6.26
N VAL A 77 11.82 0.92 4.97
CA VAL A 77 11.56 1.92 3.92
C VAL A 77 10.09 2.29 3.97
N ASP A 78 9.78 3.50 4.45
CA ASP A 78 8.43 4.01 4.56
C ASP A 78 7.96 4.60 3.23
N PHE A 79 8.81 5.46 2.63
CA PHE A 79 8.49 6.19 1.41
C PHE A 79 9.71 6.27 0.49
N ILE A 80 9.45 6.28 -0.82
CA ILE A 80 10.45 6.62 -1.83
C ILE A 80 9.91 7.80 -2.63
N ILE A 81 10.67 8.89 -2.69
CA ILE A 81 10.29 10.15 -3.30
C ILE A 81 11.05 10.31 -4.61
N TYR A 82 10.32 10.53 -5.69
CA TYR A 82 10.84 10.65 -7.05
C TYR A 82 10.54 12.07 -7.57
N PRO A 83 11.51 13.00 -7.51
CA PRO A 83 11.30 14.36 -7.97
C PRO A 83 11.26 14.44 -9.50
N ALA A 84 10.29 15.19 -10.02
CA ALA A 84 10.12 15.43 -11.44
C ALA A 84 10.49 16.88 -11.79
N LYS A 85 11.39 17.04 -12.77
CA LYS A 85 11.87 18.33 -13.25
C LYS A 85 11.83 18.39 -14.77
N ASN A 86 11.46 19.55 -15.29
CA ASN A 86 11.55 19.88 -16.72
C ASN A 86 12.60 20.99 -16.88
N GLY A 87 13.79 20.60 -17.36
CA GLY A 87 15.00 21.41 -17.21
C GLY A 87 15.31 21.69 -15.75
N ASP A 88 15.44 22.98 -15.39
CA ASP A 88 15.69 23.44 -14.02
C ASP A 88 14.39 23.67 -13.23
N GLN A 89 13.22 23.57 -13.87
CA GLN A 89 11.93 23.80 -13.21
C GLN A 89 11.40 22.52 -12.57
N TRP A 90 11.05 22.58 -11.30
CA TRP A 90 10.33 21.51 -10.62
C TRP A 90 8.87 21.50 -11.08
N VAL A 91 8.39 20.33 -11.54
CA VAL A 91 7.05 20.17 -12.13
C VAL A 91 6.14 19.25 -11.31
N GLY A 92 6.71 18.51 -10.35
CA GLY A 92 5.95 17.61 -9.50
C GLY A 92 6.83 16.61 -8.77
N THR A 93 6.20 15.72 -8.01
CA THR A 93 6.90 14.66 -7.26
C THR A 93 6.01 13.45 -7.13
N ALA A 94 6.56 12.27 -7.40
CA ALA A 94 5.89 11.02 -7.15
C ALA A 94 6.40 10.41 -5.85
N VAL A 95 5.50 9.86 -5.05
CA VAL A 95 5.82 9.23 -3.78
C VAL A 95 5.28 7.82 -3.78
N GLU A 96 6.17 6.84 -3.60
CA GLU A 96 5.80 5.47 -3.30
C GLU A 96 5.42 5.38 -1.81
N ALA A 97 4.17 5.00 -1.54
CA ALA A 97 3.66 4.75 -0.21
C ALA A 97 3.07 3.35 -0.12
N LYS A 98 3.07 2.81 1.11
CA LYS A 98 2.58 1.47 1.41
C LYS A 98 1.50 1.52 2.47
N SER A 99 0.52 0.65 2.34
CA SER A 99 -0.56 0.49 3.31
C SER A 99 -1.03 -0.97 3.33
N MET A 100 -1.76 -1.36 4.36
CA MET A 100 -2.29 -2.72 4.50
C MET A 100 -3.74 -2.75 4.00
N GLY A 101 -3.94 -3.40 2.86
CA GLY A 101 -5.24 -3.70 2.25
C GLY A 101 -5.88 -4.96 2.81
N PHE A 102 -6.88 -5.48 2.09
CA PHE A 102 -7.54 -6.73 2.44
C PHE A 102 -6.66 -7.95 2.11
N GLY A 103 -5.97 -7.90 0.98
CA GLY A 103 -5.11 -8.99 0.51
C GLY A 103 -3.68 -8.94 1.05
N GLY A 104 -3.31 -7.90 1.78
CA GLY A 104 -1.96 -7.68 2.31
C GLY A 104 -1.41 -6.31 1.94
N GLU A 105 -0.10 -6.23 1.73
CA GLU A 105 0.57 -4.97 1.40
C GLU A 105 0.11 -4.42 0.04
N LEU A 106 -0.29 -3.15 0.05
CA LEU A 106 -0.68 -2.36 -1.11
C LEU A 106 0.39 -1.28 -1.32
N LYS A 107 1.10 -1.33 -2.46
CA LYS A 107 2.08 -0.30 -2.84
C LYS A 107 1.49 0.59 -3.91
N VAL A 108 1.43 1.88 -3.61
CA VAL A 108 0.86 2.91 -4.48
C VAL A 108 1.94 3.93 -4.79
N LEU A 109 2.11 4.26 -6.06
CA LEU A 109 2.88 5.40 -6.51
C LEU A 109 1.91 6.55 -6.78
N VAL A 110 2.02 7.64 -6.02
CA VAL A 110 1.13 8.79 -6.13
C VAL A 110 1.93 9.97 -6.65
N GLY A 111 1.51 10.55 -7.77
CA GLY A 111 2.13 11.74 -8.32
C GLY A 111 1.37 13.00 -7.92
N PHE A 112 2.13 13.98 -7.45
CA PHE A 112 1.66 15.32 -7.11
C PHE A 112 2.21 16.32 -8.12
N ASP A 113 1.38 17.28 -8.54
CA ASP A 113 1.81 18.43 -9.35
C ASP A 113 2.57 19.47 -8.51
N ALA A 114 2.96 20.57 -9.14
CA ALA A 114 3.72 21.62 -8.49
C ALA A 114 2.93 22.31 -7.35
N GLU A 115 1.61 22.28 -7.41
CA GLU A 115 0.70 22.85 -6.43
C GLU A 115 0.42 21.86 -5.28
N GLY A 116 0.83 20.60 -5.42
CA GLY A 116 0.57 19.52 -4.47
C GLY A 116 -0.78 18.83 -4.67
N LYS A 117 -1.49 19.07 -5.76
CA LYS A 117 -2.68 18.30 -6.09
C LYS A 117 -2.28 16.96 -6.69
N ILE A 118 -3.13 15.97 -6.53
CA ILE A 118 -2.91 14.64 -7.10
C ILE A 118 -3.03 14.75 -8.62
N TYR A 119 -1.93 14.55 -9.33
CA TYR A 119 -1.92 14.52 -10.78
C TYR A 119 -2.50 13.20 -11.30
N ASN A 120 -1.97 12.08 -10.80
CA ASN A 120 -2.46 10.72 -11.07
C ASN A 120 -1.80 9.72 -10.09
N TYR A 121 -2.16 8.43 -10.17
CA TYR A 121 -1.55 7.36 -9.37
C TYR A 121 -1.42 6.06 -10.16
N SER A 122 -0.57 5.16 -9.66
CA SER A 122 -0.43 3.80 -10.18
C SER A 122 -0.23 2.81 -9.03
N LEU A 123 -0.79 1.61 -9.16
CA LEU A 123 -0.55 0.51 -8.23
C LEU A 123 0.70 -0.25 -8.66
N LEU A 124 1.76 -0.18 -7.86
CA LEU A 124 3.00 -0.92 -8.14
C LEU A 124 2.89 -2.40 -7.78
N SER A 125 2.18 -2.71 -6.69
CA SER A 125 1.91 -4.09 -6.30
C SER A 125 0.73 -4.19 -5.35
N HIS A 126 -0.07 -5.24 -5.47
CA HIS A 126 -1.15 -5.58 -4.53
C HIS A 126 -1.49 -7.07 -4.60
N ALA A 127 -2.14 -7.58 -3.57
CA ALA A 127 -2.66 -8.95 -3.51
C ALA A 127 -4.19 -9.01 -3.30
N GLU A 128 -4.88 -7.91 -3.64
CA GLU A 128 -6.33 -7.77 -3.50
C GLU A 128 -7.12 -8.78 -4.34
N THR A 129 -8.32 -9.12 -3.86
CA THR A 129 -9.22 -10.09 -4.52
C THR A 129 -9.55 -9.65 -5.95
N PRO A 130 -9.28 -10.49 -6.97
CA PRO A 130 -9.60 -10.19 -8.36
C PRO A 130 -11.07 -9.86 -8.58
N GLY A 131 -11.35 -8.77 -9.32
CA GLY A 131 -12.72 -8.32 -9.64
C GLY A 131 -13.44 -7.55 -8.51
N LEU A 132 -12.86 -7.52 -7.32
CA LEU A 132 -13.31 -6.75 -6.17
C LEU A 132 -12.29 -5.65 -5.85
N GLY A 133 -11.35 -5.91 -4.94
CA GLY A 133 -10.35 -4.94 -4.50
C GLY A 133 -9.34 -4.57 -5.59
N SER A 134 -9.07 -5.48 -6.54
CA SER A 134 -8.19 -5.21 -7.68
C SER A 134 -8.66 -4.03 -8.56
N LYS A 135 -9.93 -3.65 -8.45
CA LYS A 135 -10.48 -2.44 -9.12
C LYS A 135 -9.81 -1.16 -8.64
N ALA A 136 -9.10 -1.17 -7.52
CA ALA A 136 -8.32 -0.04 -7.06
C ALA A 136 -7.31 0.48 -8.10
N ALA A 137 -6.90 -0.36 -9.07
CA ALA A 137 -6.03 0.05 -10.17
C ALA A 137 -6.63 1.18 -11.02
N ASP A 138 -7.96 1.20 -11.18
CA ASP A 138 -8.65 2.12 -12.07
C ASP A 138 -9.72 2.96 -11.36
N TRP A 139 -10.31 2.47 -10.27
CA TRP A 139 -11.48 3.05 -9.62
C TRP A 139 -11.28 4.49 -9.14
N PHE A 140 -10.07 4.86 -8.75
CA PHE A 140 -9.75 6.21 -8.27
C PHE A 140 -9.17 7.10 -9.37
N LYS A 141 -9.08 6.61 -10.61
CA LYS A 141 -8.66 7.40 -11.78
C LYS A 141 -9.80 8.31 -12.23
N GLU A 142 -9.43 9.32 -13.03
CA GLU A 142 -10.37 10.26 -13.62
C GLU A 142 -11.51 9.56 -14.38
N GLY A 143 -12.73 10.10 -14.25
CA GLY A 143 -13.92 9.56 -14.90
C GLY A 143 -14.65 8.48 -14.09
N ASN A 144 -14.06 7.96 -13.03
CA ASN A 144 -14.72 7.05 -12.10
C ASN A 144 -15.30 7.77 -10.88
N LYS A 145 -16.26 7.12 -10.21
CA LYS A 145 -16.92 7.67 -9.01
C LYS A 145 -15.96 7.95 -7.86
N GLY A 146 -14.92 7.14 -7.73
CA GLY A 146 -13.88 7.30 -6.71
C GLY A 146 -12.75 8.25 -7.13
N SER A 147 -12.86 9.00 -8.23
CA SER A 147 -11.75 9.80 -8.75
C SER A 147 -11.12 10.71 -7.69
N ILE A 148 -9.80 10.62 -7.53
CA ILE A 148 -9.01 11.48 -6.63
C ILE A 148 -8.16 12.53 -7.37
N LYS A 149 -8.17 12.50 -8.71
CA LYS A 149 -7.39 13.43 -9.53
C LYS A 149 -7.80 14.89 -9.25
N GLY A 150 -6.81 15.75 -9.09
CA GLY A 150 -6.98 17.17 -8.80
C GLY A 150 -7.34 17.49 -7.34
N MET A 151 -7.56 16.47 -6.50
CA MET A 151 -7.76 16.67 -5.06
C MET A 151 -6.43 16.99 -4.36
N ASN A 152 -6.51 17.72 -3.24
CA ASN A 152 -5.36 18.09 -2.43
C ASN A 152 -5.51 17.51 -1.01
N PRO A 153 -4.80 16.42 -0.67
CA PRO A 153 -4.87 15.82 0.67
C PRO A 153 -4.46 16.75 1.82
N GLY A 154 -3.74 17.85 1.53
CA GLY A 154 -3.35 18.84 2.54
C GLY A 154 -4.44 19.83 2.91
N GLU A 155 -5.46 20.00 2.07
CA GLU A 155 -6.64 20.80 2.42
C GLU A 155 -7.59 20.00 3.31
N GLN A 156 -7.88 18.76 2.88
CA GLN A 156 -8.60 17.77 3.68
C GLN A 156 -8.07 16.37 3.40
N PRO A 157 -7.81 15.55 4.43
CA PRO A 157 -7.45 14.15 4.26
C PRO A 157 -8.50 13.42 3.44
N LEU A 158 -8.06 12.60 2.49
CA LEU A 158 -8.98 11.80 1.67
C LEU A 158 -9.49 10.62 2.49
N THR A 159 -10.79 10.57 2.72
CA THR A 159 -11.48 9.45 3.36
C THR A 159 -12.68 9.02 2.53
N VAL A 160 -13.13 7.79 2.76
CA VAL A 160 -14.29 7.26 2.02
C VAL A 160 -15.57 7.97 2.46
N SER A 161 -16.54 8.10 1.54
CA SER A 161 -17.83 8.75 1.80
C SER A 161 -18.61 8.12 2.94
N LYS A 162 -18.47 6.80 3.15
CA LYS A 162 -19.05 6.09 4.31
C LYS A 162 -18.48 6.51 5.67
N ASP A 163 -17.27 7.07 5.68
CA ASP A 163 -16.57 7.52 6.89
C ASP A 163 -16.63 9.06 7.01
N GLY A 164 -17.52 9.71 6.27
CA GLY A 164 -17.71 11.17 6.27
C GLY A 164 -16.81 11.94 5.30
N GLY A 165 -16.09 11.25 4.42
CA GLY A 165 -15.23 11.85 3.41
C GLY A 165 -15.93 12.17 2.08
N GLN A 166 -15.12 12.52 1.08
CA GLN A 166 -15.58 12.90 -0.26
C GLN A 166 -15.35 11.83 -1.34
N VAL A 167 -14.63 10.74 -1.03
CA VAL A 167 -14.25 9.74 -2.04
C VAL A 167 -15.15 8.52 -1.99
N ASP A 168 -15.71 8.11 -3.12
CA ASP A 168 -16.51 6.88 -3.17
C ASP A 168 -15.65 5.62 -3.08
N ALA A 169 -16.00 4.74 -2.14
CA ALA A 169 -15.36 3.45 -1.98
C ALA A 169 -15.76 2.47 -3.10
N ILE A 170 -14.87 1.53 -3.40
CA ILE A 170 -15.15 0.38 -4.26
C ILE A 170 -16.26 -0.46 -3.59
N THR A 171 -17.32 -0.74 -4.34
CA THR A 171 -18.42 -1.59 -3.86
C THR A 171 -17.89 -2.93 -3.36
N ALA A 172 -18.35 -3.34 -2.16
CA ALA A 172 -17.92 -4.55 -1.46
C ALA A 172 -16.41 -4.65 -1.13
N SER A 173 -15.62 -3.58 -1.32
CA SER A 173 -14.17 -3.56 -1.06
C SER A 173 -13.75 -2.30 -0.28
N THR A 174 -14.48 -1.99 0.80
CA THR A 174 -14.22 -0.78 1.60
C THR A 174 -12.86 -0.82 2.29
N ILE A 175 -12.38 -2.00 2.72
CA ILE A 175 -11.06 -2.16 3.36
C ILE A 175 -9.94 -1.75 2.40
N THR A 176 -9.97 -2.26 1.17
CA THR A 176 -9.05 -1.86 0.10
C THR A 176 -9.11 -0.37 -0.17
N SER A 177 -10.32 0.20 -0.22
CA SER A 177 -10.52 1.63 -0.49
C SER A 177 -9.90 2.50 0.59
N ARG A 178 -10.13 2.16 1.87
CA ARG A 178 -9.51 2.84 3.01
C ARG A 178 -7.98 2.71 2.99
N ALA A 179 -7.47 1.51 2.72
CA ALA A 179 -6.04 1.27 2.64
C ALA A 179 -5.38 2.12 1.55
N PHE A 180 -6.00 2.21 0.37
CA PHE A 180 -5.55 3.05 -0.72
C PHE A 180 -5.52 4.54 -0.34
N LEU A 181 -6.61 5.07 0.20
CA LEU A 181 -6.66 6.49 0.60
C LEU A 181 -5.69 6.81 1.74
N ASN A 182 -5.48 5.88 2.68
CA ASN A 182 -4.45 6.01 3.71
C ASN A 182 -3.04 6.09 3.10
N ALA A 183 -2.75 5.27 2.09
CA ALA A 183 -1.47 5.36 1.37
C ALA A 183 -1.31 6.72 0.68
N VAL A 184 -2.37 7.24 0.04
CA VAL A 184 -2.36 8.55 -0.62
C VAL A 184 -2.14 9.70 0.37
N ASN A 185 -2.82 9.68 1.51
CA ASN A 185 -2.62 10.69 2.56
C ASN A 185 -1.21 10.63 3.15
N ALA A 186 -0.69 9.42 3.39
CA ALA A 186 0.68 9.22 3.87
C ALA A 186 1.73 9.70 2.85
N ALA A 187 1.51 9.40 1.56
CA ALA A 187 2.34 9.89 0.46
C ALA A 187 2.39 11.42 0.42
N TYR A 188 1.25 12.09 0.66
CA TYR A 188 1.21 13.55 0.73
C TYR A 188 1.98 14.11 1.92
N GLY A 189 1.90 13.47 3.09
CA GLY A 189 2.69 13.83 4.26
C GLY A 189 4.19 13.79 3.97
N ALA A 190 4.65 12.71 3.34
CA ALA A 190 6.03 12.56 2.89
C ALA A 190 6.44 13.62 1.83
N TYR A 191 5.56 13.90 0.86
CA TYR A 191 5.77 14.97 -0.13
C TYR A 191 5.96 16.35 0.52
N LYS A 192 5.19 16.69 1.56
CA LYS A 192 5.32 17.96 2.28
C LYS A 192 6.48 18.03 3.26
N GLY A 193 7.16 16.90 3.51
CA GLY A 193 8.21 16.81 4.54
C GLY A 193 7.67 16.72 5.97
N ASN A 194 6.35 16.52 6.13
CA ASN A 194 5.74 16.27 7.44
C ASN A 194 5.70 14.76 7.66
N GLY A 195 6.79 14.23 8.20
CA GLY A 195 6.92 12.83 8.60
C GLY A 195 6.08 12.44 9.83
N ASP A 196 4.81 12.83 9.88
CA ASP A 196 3.85 12.28 10.84
C ASP A 196 3.51 10.84 10.40
N THR A 197 4.45 9.94 10.67
CA THR A 197 4.36 8.49 10.48
C THR A 197 3.40 7.87 11.49
N ASN A 198 2.16 8.33 11.56
CA ASN A 198 1.08 7.56 12.17
C ASN A 198 0.43 6.72 11.06
N GLY A 199 1.18 5.70 10.63
CA GLY A 199 0.66 4.56 9.88
C GLY A 199 -0.38 3.84 10.73
N THR A 200 -1.57 4.42 10.84
CA THR A 200 -2.74 3.77 11.39
C THR A 200 -3.15 2.71 10.38
N THR A 201 -2.55 1.53 10.54
CA THR A 201 -2.94 0.32 9.84
C THR A 201 -4.45 0.13 10.04
N GLY A 202 -5.23 0.29 8.97
CA GLY A 202 -6.70 0.31 8.98
C GLY A 202 -7.39 -1.00 9.35
N ALA A 203 -6.72 -1.91 10.07
CA ALA A 203 -7.26 -3.20 10.49
C ALA A 203 -7.94 -3.17 11.87
N SER A 204 -8.06 -2.02 12.56
CA SER A 204 -8.85 -1.94 13.78
C SER A 204 -9.57 -0.61 13.92
N GLN A 205 -10.72 -0.48 13.27
CA GLN A 205 -11.85 0.18 13.91
C GLN A 205 -12.74 -0.93 14.47
N LYS A 206 -12.39 -1.37 15.67
CA LYS A 206 -13.28 -2.13 16.55
C LYS A 206 -14.58 -1.33 16.65
N ALA A 207 -15.70 -1.97 16.29
CA ALA A 207 -17.03 -1.43 16.51
C ALA A 207 -17.12 -0.88 17.94
N ALA A 208 -17.53 0.40 18.06
CA ALA A 208 -17.78 1.02 19.35
C ALA A 208 -18.75 0.14 20.15
N PRO A 209 -18.53 -0.04 21.47
CA PRO A 209 -19.44 -0.81 22.30
C PRO A 209 -20.81 -0.12 22.30
N VAL A 210 -21.85 -0.92 22.07
CA VAL A 210 -23.25 -0.50 22.26
C VAL A 210 -23.36 0.00 23.70
N GLN A 211 -23.71 1.28 23.82
CA GLN A 211 -23.92 1.96 25.09
C GLN A 211 -25.24 1.45 25.67
N GLU A 212 -25.15 0.58 26.67
CA GLU A 212 -26.28 0.13 27.47
C GLU A 212 -26.81 1.35 28.25
N SER A 213 -27.99 1.84 27.88
CA SER A 213 -28.67 2.93 28.58
C SER A 213 -29.29 2.36 29.86
N GLU A 214 -28.55 2.41 30.96
CA GLU A 214 -29.07 2.21 32.30
C GLU A 214 -29.94 3.44 32.66
N THR A 215 -31.25 3.31 32.51
CA THR A 215 -32.20 4.35 32.94
C THR A 215 -32.50 4.14 34.42
N ALA A 216 -31.75 4.84 35.28
CA ALA A 216 -32.16 5.08 36.65
C ALA A 216 -33.16 6.24 36.68
N ILE A 217 -34.45 5.94 36.90
CA ILE A 217 -35.40 6.90 37.46
C ILE A 217 -35.79 6.42 38.86
N VAL A 218 -35.43 7.23 39.84
CA VAL A 218 -35.79 7.08 41.25
C VAL A 218 -37.11 7.80 41.54
N ASP A 219 -37.83 7.19 42.48
CA ASP A 219 -38.86 7.72 43.39
C ASP A 219 -40.34 7.90 42.98
N SER A 220 -41.13 6.90 43.39
CA SER A 220 -42.12 6.98 44.48
C SER A 220 -43.01 8.23 44.59
N VAL A 221 -44.26 8.17 44.10
CA VAL A 221 -45.48 8.71 44.76
C VAL A 221 -46.72 8.03 44.14
N VAL A 222 -47.46 7.24 44.92
CA VAL A 222 -48.89 6.94 44.67
C VAL A 222 -49.68 7.48 45.86
N ILE A 223 -50.47 8.52 45.58
CA ILE A 223 -51.54 9.03 46.43
C ILE A 223 -52.86 8.59 45.79
N LYS A 224 -53.51 7.60 46.39
CA LYS A 224 -54.95 7.51 46.73
C LYS A 224 -55.34 6.07 47.05
#